data_AF-A0A336LJV2-F1
#
_entry.id   AF-A0A336LJV2-F1
#
_cell.length_a   1.000
_cell.length_b   1.000
_cell.length_c   1.000
_cell.angle_alpha   90.00
_cell.angle_beta   90.00
_cell.angle_gamma   90.00
#
_symmetry.space_group_name_H-M   'P 1'
#
loop_
_entity.id
_entity.type
_entity.pdbx_description
1 polymer ?
#
loop_
_entity_poly.entity_id
_entity_poly.type
_entity_poly.pdbx_seq_one_letter_code
_entity_poly.pdbx_strand_id
1 'polypeptide(L)'
;MAPNITDCILKPELITSEPLIPKKSISLHRKSRNEKDLNNNKINVGEKDAQGNNKVFQQDLVWRNVIILVYSYFCLVYGFYLLQYTTWPIWSSGFASAFGITAGAHRLWAHKAYKAKLPLRIFLMILQTLAFQNCIHEWARDHRVHHKYTDTNADPHNSKRGFFFSHVGWLMMKKHPDVKEKGKTIDMSDLEADPVVMWQKRNFGWFMPVVAFF
;
A
#
# COMPACT_ATOMS: atom_id res chain seq x y z
N MET A 1 11.97 -9.25 5.16
CA MET A 1 12.26 -8.25 4.11
C MET A 1 11.33 -7.04 4.31
N ALA A 2 11.85 -5.81 4.26
CA ALA A 2 11.05 -4.57 4.38
C ALA A 2 10.42 -4.26 3.01
N PRO A 3 9.16 -3.78 2.93
CA PRO A 3 8.66 -3.23 1.68
C PRO A 3 9.36 -1.90 1.47
N ASN A 4 10.35 -1.96 0.61
CA ASN A 4 11.13 -0.84 0.19
C ASN A 4 10.28 -0.07 -0.83
N ILE A 5 10.35 1.26 -0.86
CA ILE A 5 9.78 2.07 -1.97
C ILE A 5 10.33 1.56 -3.33
N THR A 6 11.43 0.80 -3.28
CA THR A 6 12.11 0.14 -4.37
C THR A 6 11.86 -1.36 -4.52
N ASP A 7 10.94 -2.02 -3.80
CA ASP A 7 10.76 -3.48 -3.93
C ASP A 7 10.35 -3.87 -5.37
N CYS A 8 9.58 -3.00 -6.05
CA CYS A 8 9.29 -3.12 -7.47
C CYS A 8 10.37 -2.48 -8.39
N ILE A 9 11.36 -1.77 -7.83
CA ILE A 9 12.44 -1.10 -8.58
C ILE A 9 13.69 -1.99 -8.68
N LEU A 10 13.96 -2.86 -7.70
CA LEU A 10 15.25 -3.53 -7.54
C LEU A 10 15.25 -5.07 -7.68
N LYS A 11 14.15 -5.71 -8.10
CA LYS A 11 14.14 -7.17 -8.32
C LYS A 11 13.57 -7.59 -9.68
N PRO A 12 14.41 -7.66 -10.71
CA PRO A 12 14.15 -8.49 -11.87
C PRO A 12 14.75 -9.89 -11.63
N GLU A 13 13.94 -10.92 -11.35
CA GLU A 13 14.15 -12.29 -11.88
C GLU A 13 13.24 -13.38 -11.27
N LEU A 14 12.72 -14.18 -12.21
CA LEU A 14 12.54 -15.65 -12.20
C LEU A 14 11.75 -16.29 -11.04
N ILE A 15 10.49 -16.63 -11.35
CA ILE A 15 9.84 -17.81 -10.77
C ILE A 15 9.29 -18.64 -11.91
N THR A 16 10.05 -19.68 -12.26
CA THR A 16 9.61 -20.82 -13.05
C THR A 16 8.70 -21.74 -12.22
N SER A 17 7.78 -22.36 -12.94
CA SER A 17 6.79 -23.40 -12.59
C SER A 17 7.15 -24.45 -11.54
N GLU A 18 6.20 -24.81 -10.65
CA GLU A 18 5.42 -26.06 -10.75
C GLU A 18 4.25 -26.14 -9.73
N PRO A 19 3.16 -26.90 -10.01
CA PRO A 19 1.93 -26.94 -9.21
C PRO A 19 1.81 -28.19 -8.33
N LEU A 20 1.06 -28.12 -7.22
CA LEU A 20 0.54 -29.32 -6.54
C LEU A 20 -0.90 -29.09 -6.02
N ILE A 21 -1.83 -29.94 -6.49
CA ILE A 21 -3.24 -30.09 -6.09
C ILE A 21 -3.36 -31.36 -5.19
N PRO A 22 -4.53 -31.76 -4.65
CA PRO A 22 -5.12 -31.45 -3.33
C PRO A 22 -5.30 -32.68 -2.40
N LYS A 23 -5.79 -32.45 -1.15
CA LYS A 23 -6.78 -33.24 -0.34
C LYS A 23 -6.72 -32.70 1.12
N LYS A 24 -7.75 -32.67 1.98
CA LYS A 24 -9.02 -33.42 2.08
C LYS A 24 -10.00 -32.62 2.98
N SER A 25 -11.29 -32.85 2.78
CA SER A 25 -12.45 -32.34 3.51
C SER A 25 -12.49 -32.74 4.99
N ILE A 26 -12.84 -31.79 5.89
CA ILE A 26 -13.27 -32.07 7.27
C ILE A 26 -14.59 -31.33 7.53
N SER A 27 -15.49 -32.06 8.17
CA SER A 27 -16.93 -31.82 8.31
C SER A 27 -17.31 -30.67 9.25
N LEU A 28 -18.47 -30.10 8.95
CA LEU A 28 -19.15 -29.04 9.67
C LEU A 28 -19.68 -29.54 11.03
N HIS A 29 -19.35 -28.83 12.11
CA HIS A 29 -20.10 -28.89 13.36
C HIS A 29 -20.46 -27.45 13.78
N ARG A 30 -21.71 -27.08 13.50
CA ARG A 30 -22.28 -25.76 13.76
C ARG A 30 -22.78 -25.72 15.21
N LYS A 31 -21.96 -25.21 16.14
CA LYS A 31 -22.40 -24.88 17.50
C LYS A 31 -22.95 -23.45 17.50
N SER A 32 -24.24 -23.28 17.80
CA SER A 32 -24.91 -22.00 17.93
C SER A 32 -24.21 -21.15 18.99
N ARG A 33 -23.83 -19.92 18.62
CA ARG A 33 -23.20 -18.95 19.53
C ARG A 33 -24.21 -17.85 19.83
N ASN A 34 -24.52 -17.70 21.12
CA ASN A 34 -25.50 -16.75 21.65
C ASN A 34 -25.12 -15.29 21.36
N GLU A 35 -26.14 -14.49 21.12
CA GLU A 35 -26.14 -13.09 20.67
C GLU A 35 -25.75 -12.07 21.76
N LYS A 36 -25.28 -12.52 22.93
CA LYS A 36 -24.97 -11.64 24.08
C LYS A 36 -23.50 -11.25 24.25
N ASP A 37 -22.60 -11.79 23.41
CA ASP A 37 -21.15 -11.54 23.52
C ASP A 37 -20.64 -10.37 22.65
N LEU A 38 -21.51 -9.68 21.91
CA LEU A 38 -21.07 -8.71 20.90
C LEU A 38 -20.69 -7.33 21.45
N ASN A 39 -20.88 -7.05 22.74
CA ASN A 39 -20.83 -5.67 23.23
C ASN A 39 -19.65 -5.30 24.15
N ASN A 40 -18.67 -6.19 24.40
CA ASN A 40 -17.58 -5.89 25.35
C ASN A 40 -16.13 -6.05 24.86
N ASN A 41 -15.88 -6.32 23.57
CA ASN A 41 -14.51 -6.56 23.07
C ASN A 41 -13.96 -5.46 22.16
N LYS A 42 -14.00 -4.21 22.62
CA LYS A 42 -13.08 -3.16 22.16
C LYS A 42 -11.98 -2.94 23.20
N ILE A 43 -11.23 -3.99 23.50
CA ILE A 43 -10.04 -3.89 24.34
C ILE A 43 -8.83 -4.11 23.44
N ASN A 44 -7.94 -3.12 23.45
CA ASN A 44 -6.67 -3.06 22.75
C ASN A 44 -5.98 -4.42 22.71
N VAL A 45 -5.92 -5.03 21.52
CA VAL A 45 -5.04 -6.17 21.27
C VAL A 45 -3.63 -5.62 21.08
N GLY A 46 -3.06 -5.12 22.18
CA GLY A 46 -1.63 -4.92 22.32
C GLY A 46 -1.03 -6.25 22.78
N GLU A 47 -0.02 -6.75 22.07
CA GLU A 47 0.71 -7.92 22.54
C GLU A 47 1.41 -7.56 23.86
N LYS A 48 0.98 -8.21 24.94
CA LYS A 48 1.60 -8.04 26.26
C LYS A 48 2.85 -8.93 26.33
N ASP A 49 3.94 -8.41 26.88
CA ASP A 49 5.10 -9.25 27.18
C ASP A 49 4.79 -10.23 28.34
N ALA A 50 5.72 -11.15 28.62
CA ALA A 50 5.57 -12.12 29.71
C ALA A 50 5.37 -11.48 31.10
N GLN A 51 5.57 -10.16 31.21
CA GLN A 51 5.43 -9.34 32.41
C GLN A 51 4.17 -8.45 32.39
N GLY A 52 3.32 -8.58 31.37
CA GLY A 52 2.04 -7.88 31.27
C GLY A 52 2.13 -6.44 30.75
N ASN A 53 3.33 -5.98 30.34
CA ASN A 53 3.53 -4.66 29.76
C ASN A 53 3.20 -4.65 28.27
N ASN A 54 2.73 -3.51 27.76
CA ASN A 54 2.51 -3.34 26.33
C ASN A 54 3.86 -3.44 25.60
N LYS A 55 4.04 -4.43 24.70
CA LYS A 55 5.21 -4.47 23.84
C LYS A 55 5.20 -3.25 22.92
N VAL A 56 6.08 -2.30 23.17
CA VAL A 56 6.34 -1.18 22.26
C VAL A 56 7.31 -1.71 21.20
N PHE A 57 6.78 -2.14 20.06
CA PHE A 57 7.63 -2.51 18.93
C PHE A 57 8.30 -1.24 18.38
N GLN A 58 9.61 -1.14 18.57
CA GLN A 58 10.42 -0.08 17.98
C GLN A 58 10.69 -0.42 16.51
N GLN A 59 10.20 0.43 15.59
CA GLN A 59 10.45 0.27 14.17
C GLN A 59 11.78 0.93 13.82
N ASP A 60 12.66 0.22 13.12
CA ASP A 60 13.91 0.84 12.65
C ASP A 60 13.65 1.86 11.54
N LEU A 61 14.43 2.93 11.55
CA LEU A 61 14.46 3.90 10.45
C LEU A 61 15.10 3.31 9.20
N VAL A 62 14.55 3.70 8.05
CA VAL A 62 15.08 3.38 6.72
C VAL A 62 15.65 4.67 6.14
N TRP A 63 16.93 4.94 6.43
CA TRP A 63 17.61 6.20 6.07
C TRP A 63 17.54 6.55 4.58
N ARG A 64 17.56 5.55 3.69
CA ARG A 64 17.34 5.77 2.25
C ARG A 64 16.02 6.51 1.99
N ASN A 65 14.92 6.07 2.60
CA ASN A 65 13.61 6.68 2.40
C ASN A 65 13.57 8.08 3.00
N VAL A 66 14.21 8.27 4.17
CA VAL A 66 14.35 9.59 4.81
C VAL A 66 15.05 10.56 3.87
N ILE A 67 16.22 10.18 3.32
CA ILE A 67 17.00 11.02 2.41
C ILE A 67 16.20 11.35 1.15
N ILE A 68 15.54 10.37 0.53
CA ILE A 68 14.72 10.58 -0.68
C ILE A 68 13.57 11.55 -0.38
N LEU A 69 12.84 11.36 0.73
CA LEU A 69 11.72 12.23 1.09
C LEU A 69 12.19 13.65 1.36
N VAL A 70 13.23 13.82 2.17
CA VAL A 70 13.82 15.13 2.49
C VAL A 70 14.28 15.84 1.21
N TYR A 71 14.99 15.14 0.34
CA TYR A 71 15.43 15.67 -0.95
C TYR A 71 14.24 16.10 -1.82
N SER A 72 13.20 15.27 -1.93
CA SER A 72 11.98 15.59 -2.69
C SER A 72 11.27 16.85 -2.16
N TYR A 73 11.21 17.05 -0.84
CA TYR A 73 10.66 18.29 -0.26
C TYR A 73 11.49 19.52 -0.61
N PHE A 74 12.83 19.44 -0.57
CA PHE A 74 13.69 20.54 -1.00
C PHE A 74 13.52 20.86 -2.49
N CYS A 75 13.45 19.83 -3.35
CA CYS A 75 13.16 20.01 -4.78
C CYS A 75 11.80 20.67 -5.03
N LEU A 76 10.78 20.31 -4.25
CA LEU A 76 9.45 20.91 -4.36
C LEU A 76 9.49 22.41 -4.02
N VAL A 77 10.10 22.78 -2.90
CA VAL A 77 10.22 24.19 -2.46
C VAL A 77 11.04 25.00 -3.46
N TYR A 78 12.16 24.45 -3.95
CA TYR A 78 12.99 25.09 -4.95
C TYR A 78 12.27 25.22 -6.30
N GLY A 79 11.50 24.20 -6.70
CA GLY A 79 10.65 24.24 -7.89
C GLY A 79 9.62 25.36 -7.81
N PHE A 80 8.93 25.51 -6.67
CA PHE A 80 8.00 26.62 -6.46
C PHE A 80 8.67 28.00 -6.55
N TYR A 81 9.91 28.13 -6.05
CA TYR A 81 10.68 29.38 -6.16
C TYR A 81 11.01 29.74 -7.63
N LEU A 82 11.35 28.76 -8.46
CA LEU A 82 11.70 28.96 -9.88
C LEU A 82 10.47 29.22 -10.77
N LEU A 83 9.32 28.66 -10.43
CA LEU A 83 8.11 28.70 -11.25
C LEU A 83 7.24 29.92 -10.90
N GLN A 84 7.72 31.11 -11.24
CA GLN A 84 6.99 32.35 -10.95
C GLN A 84 5.86 32.66 -11.96
N TYR A 85 5.80 31.95 -13.11
CA TYR A 85 4.87 32.31 -14.20
C TYR A 85 4.16 31.15 -14.95
N THR A 86 4.55 29.88 -14.77
CA THR A 86 3.98 28.73 -15.53
C THR A 86 3.50 27.62 -14.60
N THR A 87 2.43 27.88 -13.84
CA THR A 87 1.95 26.95 -12.80
C THR A 87 0.96 25.90 -13.32
N TRP A 88 0.26 26.16 -14.43
CA TRP A 88 -0.81 25.29 -14.90
C TRP A 88 -0.38 23.84 -15.20
N PRO A 89 0.81 23.53 -15.78
CA PRO A 89 1.19 22.13 -16.04
C PRO A 89 1.38 21.32 -14.75
N ILE A 90 1.85 21.97 -13.68
CA ILE A 90 2.05 21.37 -12.36
C ILE A 90 0.72 21.06 -11.71
N TRP A 91 -0.23 22.00 -11.80
CA TRP A 91 -1.58 21.77 -11.31
C TRP A 91 -2.25 20.65 -12.11
N SER A 92 -2.14 20.67 -13.44
CA SER A 92 -2.69 19.62 -14.31
C SER A 92 -2.11 18.23 -14.01
N SER A 93 -0.78 18.11 -13.82
CA SER A 93 -0.16 16.84 -13.45
C SER A 93 -0.54 16.39 -12.04
N GLY A 94 -0.68 17.33 -11.09
CA GLY A 94 -1.21 17.08 -9.75
C GLY A 94 -2.65 16.56 -9.76
N PHE A 95 -3.53 17.18 -10.56
CA PHE A 95 -4.90 16.70 -10.72
C PHE A 95 -4.96 15.33 -11.42
N ALA A 96 -4.16 15.12 -12.46
CA ALA A 96 -4.13 13.87 -13.20
C ALA A 96 -3.63 12.71 -12.32
N SER A 97 -2.57 12.92 -11.54
CA SER A 97 -2.05 11.94 -10.57
C SER A 97 -3.05 11.65 -9.44
N ALA A 98 -3.68 12.69 -8.87
CA ALA A 98 -4.74 12.52 -7.87
C ALA A 98 -5.93 11.72 -8.41
N PHE A 99 -6.31 11.95 -9.68
CA PHE A 99 -7.35 11.18 -10.36
C PHE A 99 -6.94 9.70 -10.53
N GLY A 100 -5.69 9.43 -10.93
CA GLY A 100 -5.16 8.07 -11.04
C GLY A 100 -5.20 7.29 -9.72
N ILE A 101 -4.91 7.95 -8.60
CA ILE A 101 -5.02 7.34 -7.27
C ILE A 101 -6.48 7.12 -6.88
N THR A 102 -7.31 8.15 -6.99
CA THR A 102 -8.69 8.10 -6.47
C THR A 102 -9.62 7.24 -7.32
N ALA A 103 -9.65 7.46 -8.64
CA ALA A 103 -10.49 6.69 -9.54
C ALA A 103 -9.88 5.31 -9.83
N GLY A 104 -8.55 5.22 -9.96
CA GLY A 104 -7.81 3.99 -10.21
C GLY A 104 -7.49 3.22 -8.94
N ALA A 105 -6.33 3.47 -8.34
CA ALA A 105 -5.76 2.67 -7.24
C ALA A 105 -6.79 2.37 -6.14
N HIS A 106 -7.53 3.38 -5.73
CA HIS A 106 -8.49 3.35 -4.65
C HIS A 106 -9.82 2.69 -5.05
N ARG A 107 -10.61 3.32 -5.92
CA ARG A 107 -11.97 2.86 -6.23
C ARG A 107 -12.00 1.62 -7.13
N LEU A 108 -11.18 1.58 -8.18
CA LEU A 108 -11.19 0.47 -9.13
C LEU A 108 -10.49 -0.76 -8.55
N TRP A 109 -9.22 -0.64 -8.16
CA TRP A 109 -8.41 -1.81 -7.80
C TRP A 109 -8.51 -2.18 -6.33
N ALA A 110 -8.46 -1.24 -5.38
CA ALA A 110 -8.52 -1.60 -3.97
C ALA A 110 -9.94 -1.98 -3.51
N HIS A 111 -10.97 -1.24 -3.94
CA HIS A 111 -12.37 -1.46 -3.51
C HIS A 111 -13.29 -2.15 -4.52
N LYS A 112 -12.87 -2.34 -5.78
CA LYS A 112 -13.72 -2.95 -6.82
C LYS A 112 -15.08 -2.25 -6.98
N ALA A 113 -15.12 -0.93 -6.79
CA ALA A 113 -16.35 -0.14 -6.81
C ALA A 113 -17.02 -0.10 -8.19
N TYR A 114 -16.26 -0.33 -9.26
CA TYR A 114 -16.76 -0.40 -10.63
C TYR A 114 -15.88 -1.33 -11.49
N LYS A 115 -16.36 -1.68 -12.69
CA LYS A 115 -15.59 -2.45 -13.69
C LYS A 115 -15.17 -1.54 -14.82
N ALA A 116 -13.91 -1.61 -15.22
CA ALA A 116 -13.34 -0.83 -16.31
C ALA A 116 -12.90 -1.73 -17.47
N LYS A 117 -13.13 -1.28 -18.71
CA LYS A 117 -12.57 -1.91 -19.91
C LYS A 117 -11.06 -1.62 -20.01
N LEU A 118 -10.36 -2.38 -20.84
CA LEU A 118 -8.91 -2.30 -21.00
C LEU A 118 -8.38 -0.86 -21.26
N PRO A 119 -8.97 -0.02 -22.14
CA PRO A 119 -8.46 1.32 -22.39
C PRO A 119 -8.45 2.20 -21.13
N LEU A 120 -9.53 2.15 -20.34
CA LEU A 120 -9.63 2.93 -19.10
C LEU A 120 -8.66 2.40 -18.04
N ARG A 121 -8.44 1.07 -17.96
CA ARG A 121 -7.46 0.49 -17.03
C ARG A 121 -6.04 0.92 -17.33
N ILE A 122 -5.65 0.93 -18.61
CA ILE A 122 -4.33 1.42 -19.04
C ILE A 122 -4.19 2.91 -18.72
N PHE A 123 -5.19 3.71 -19.08
CA PHE A 123 -5.19 5.15 -18.80
C PHE A 123 -5.02 5.44 -17.30
N LEU A 124 -5.83 4.82 -16.44
CA LEU A 124 -5.73 4.99 -14.99
C LEU A 124 -4.41 4.48 -14.41
N MET A 125 -3.82 3.45 -15.01
CA MET A 125 -2.51 2.94 -14.59
C MET A 125 -1.39 3.95 -14.91
N ILE A 126 -1.43 4.63 -16.05
CA ILE A 126 -0.47 5.70 -16.38
C ILE A 126 -0.62 6.83 -15.37
N LEU A 127 -1.86 7.29 -15.13
CA LEU A 127 -2.13 8.35 -14.17
C LEU A 127 -1.74 7.99 -12.74
N GLN A 128 -1.94 6.75 -12.31
CA GLN A 128 -1.49 6.30 -10.99
C GLN A 128 0.04 6.29 -10.91
N THR A 129 0.73 5.93 -12.00
CA THR A 129 2.19 5.91 -12.06
C THR A 129 2.77 7.32 -11.90
N LEU A 130 2.10 8.36 -12.46
CA LEU A 130 2.45 9.76 -12.24
C LEU A 130 2.43 10.17 -10.75
N ALA A 131 1.61 9.52 -9.93
CA ALA A 131 1.49 9.88 -8.51
C ALA A 131 2.67 9.40 -7.65
N PHE A 132 3.51 8.51 -8.18
CA PHE A 132 4.69 7.97 -7.49
C PHE A 132 4.39 7.34 -6.11
N GLN A 133 3.22 6.73 -5.92
CA GLN A 133 2.81 6.07 -4.67
C GLN A 133 2.91 4.53 -4.73
N ASN A 134 4.09 3.99 -5.06
CA ASN A 134 4.30 2.56 -5.35
C ASN A 134 3.41 2.03 -6.50
N CYS A 135 3.60 0.77 -6.88
CA CYS A 135 2.76 0.14 -7.90
C CYS A 135 1.35 -0.14 -7.36
N ILE A 136 0.37 -0.25 -8.26
CA ILE A 136 -1.04 -0.51 -7.92
C ILE A 136 -1.20 -1.73 -7.01
N HIS A 137 -0.46 -2.80 -7.27
CA HIS A 137 -0.54 -4.03 -6.51
C HIS A 137 -0.15 -3.82 -5.03
N GLU A 138 0.95 -3.12 -4.76
CA GLU A 138 1.41 -2.86 -3.39
C GLU A 138 0.51 -1.85 -2.69
N TRP A 139 0.13 -0.77 -3.40
CA TRP A 139 -0.77 0.26 -2.88
C TRP A 139 -2.10 -0.36 -2.47
N ALA A 140 -2.72 -1.15 -3.34
CA ALA A 140 -4.01 -1.77 -3.06
C ALA A 140 -3.93 -2.80 -1.93
N ARG A 141 -2.84 -3.56 -1.82
CA ARG A 141 -2.62 -4.47 -0.68
C ARG A 141 -2.60 -3.69 0.62
N ASP A 142 -1.76 -2.66 0.72
CA ASP A 142 -1.60 -1.89 1.95
C ASP A 142 -2.91 -1.15 2.30
N HIS A 143 -3.64 -0.66 1.31
CA HIS A 143 -4.95 -0.03 1.50
C HIS A 143 -6.02 -1.01 2.03
N ARG A 144 -6.08 -2.22 1.47
CA ARG A 144 -6.97 -3.30 1.96
C ARG A 144 -6.63 -3.72 3.38
N VAL A 145 -5.33 -3.80 3.72
CA VAL A 145 -4.87 -4.04 5.09
C VAL A 145 -5.32 -2.93 6.01
N HIS A 146 -5.12 -1.66 5.62
CA HIS A 146 -5.51 -0.51 6.40
C HIS A 146 -7.01 -0.52 6.74
N HIS A 147 -7.89 -0.77 5.75
CA HIS A 147 -9.32 -0.82 5.99
C HIS A 147 -9.75 -1.99 6.89
N LYS A 148 -9.06 -3.14 6.79
CA LYS A 148 -9.41 -4.33 7.56
C LYS A 148 -8.92 -4.26 9.01
N TYR A 149 -7.78 -3.61 9.24
CA TYR A 149 -7.10 -3.60 10.53
C TYR A 149 -6.85 -2.18 11.06
N THR A 150 -7.73 -1.24 10.73
CA THR A 150 -7.62 0.18 11.10
C THR A 150 -7.34 0.36 12.58
N ASP A 151 -6.43 1.29 12.91
CA ASP A 151 -6.05 1.64 14.28
C ASP A 151 -5.48 0.49 15.13
N THR A 152 -4.91 -0.52 14.47
CA THR A 152 -4.15 -1.62 15.08
C THR A 152 -2.69 -1.60 14.64
N ASN A 153 -1.86 -2.49 15.20
CA ASN A 153 -0.47 -2.64 14.76
C ASN A 153 -0.32 -3.19 13.33
N ALA A 154 -1.38 -3.79 12.78
CA ALA A 154 -1.42 -4.24 11.40
C ALA A 154 -1.79 -3.12 10.41
N ASP A 155 -2.21 -1.94 10.88
CA ASP A 155 -2.43 -0.76 10.04
C ASP A 155 -1.07 -0.14 9.64
N PRO A 156 -0.74 -0.06 8.33
CA PRO A 156 0.52 0.52 7.86
C PRO A 156 0.77 1.95 8.37
N HIS A 157 -0.29 2.74 8.53
CA HIS A 157 -0.25 4.14 8.93
C HIS A 157 -1.18 4.44 10.11
N ASN A 158 -1.16 3.54 11.09
CA ASN A 158 -1.92 3.61 12.33
C ASN A 158 -1.96 5.02 12.94
N SER A 159 -3.16 5.61 12.99
CA SER A 159 -3.40 6.96 13.49
C SER A 159 -3.09 7.12 14.99
N LYS A 160 -3.19 6.05 15.78
CA LYS A 160 -2.88 6.04 17.22
C LYS A 160 -1.41 6.27 17.54
N ARG A 161 -0.52 6.16 16.54
CA ARG A 161 0.92 6.44 16.70
C ARG A 161 1.25 7.93 16.50
N GLY A 162 0.23 8.77 16.32
CA GLY A 162 0.35 10.22 16.22
C GLY A 162 0.37 10.72 14.78
N PHE A 163 0.10 12.03 14.63
CA PHE A 163 -0.04 12.70 13.34
C PHE A 163 1.18 12.52 12.43
N PHE A 164 2.38 12.71 12.95
CA PHE A 164 3.59 12.58 12.15
C PHE A 164 3.75 11.17 11.56
N PHE A 165 3.46 10.13 12.36
CA PHE A 165 3.56 8.75 11.92
C PHE A 165 2.58 8.44 10.80
N SER A 166 1.29 8.79 10.98
CA SER A 166 0.25 8.50 9.97
C SER A 166 0.40 9.35 8.71
N HIS A 167 0.97 10.56 8.82
CA HIS A 167 1.18 11.45 7.68
C HIS A 167 2.36 11.03 6.79
N VAL A 168 3.56 10.91 7.37
CA VAL A 168 4.81 10.63 6.59
C VAL A 168 5.76 9.67 7.30
N GLY A 169 5.69 9.57 8.63
CA GLY A 169 6.60 8.75 9.44
C GLY A 169 6.59 7.28 9.07
N TRP A 170 5.45 6.73 8.70
CA TRP A 170 5.32 5.33 8.29
C TRP A 170 6.14 4.99 7.03
N LEU A 171 6.42 5.96 6.16
CA LEU A 171 7.27 5.78 4.97
C LEU A 171 8.77 5.75 5.31
N MET A 172 9.15 6.34 6.44
CA MET A 172 10.54 6.45 6.90
C MET A 172 10.99 5.26 7.75
N MET A 173 10.08 4.36 8.09
CA MET A 173 10.32 3.28 9.04
C MET A 173 10.03 1.91 8.43
N LYS A 174 10.66 0.85 8.97
CA LYS A 174 10.30 -0.52 8.61
C LYS A 174 8.86 -0.81 9.07
N LYS A 175 8.03 -1.39 8.20
CA LYS A 175 6.67 -1.82 8.58
C LYS A 175 6.69 -2.79 9.78
N HIS A 176 5.73 -2.62 10.68
CA HIS A 176 5.48 -3.53 11.80
C HIS A 176 5.27 -4.98 11.30
N PRO A 177 5.75 -6.01 12.03
CA PRO A 177 5.57 -7.41 11.64
C PRO A 177 4.12 -7.78 11.32
N ASP A 178 3.17 -7.33 12.13
CA ASP A 178 1.73 -7.57 11.94
C ASP A 178 1.22 -7.09 10.59
N VAL A 179 1.73 -5.96 10.07
CA VAL A 179 1.34 -5.47 8.74
C VAL A 179 1.69 -6.50 7.66
N LYS A 180 2.82 -7.20 7.82
CA LYS A 180 3.27 -8.23 6.88
C LYS A 180 2.50 -9.54 7.07
N GLU A 181 2.32 -9.96 8.31
CA GLU A 181 1.60 -11.19 8.62
C GLU A 181 0.14 -11.08 8.18
N LYS A 182 -0.54 -10.01 8.57
CA LYS A 182 -1.93 -9.77 8.19
C LYS A 182 -2.06 -9.39 6.71
N GLY A 183 -1.05 -8.76 6.13
CA GLY A 183 -0.98 -8.50 4.70
C GLY A 183 -1.04 -9.76 3.83
N LYS A 184 -0.44 -10.88 4.27
CA LYS A 184 -0.54 -12.17 3.58
C LYS A 184 -1.94 -12.77 3.59
N THR A 185 -2.80 -12.35 4.53
CA THR A 185 -4.18 -12.82 4.65
C THR A 185 -5.17 -12.06 3.76
N ILE A 186 -4.70 -11.00 3.09
CA ILE A 186 -5.52 -10.23 2.16
C ILE A 186 -5.55 -10.96 0.82
N ASP A 187 -6.75 -11.23 0.33
CA ASP A 187 -6.95 -11.74 -1.02
C ASP A 187 -6.49 -10.69 -2.04
N MET A 188 -5.57 -11.10 -2.92
CA MET A 188 -4.99 -10.30 -4.00
C MET A 188 -5.18 -10.97 -5.37
N SER A 189 -5.89 -12.11 -5.42
CA SER A 189 -6.05 -12.93 -6.63
C SER A 189 -6.64 -12.15 -7.81
N ASP A 190 -7.53 -11.19 -7.53
CA ASP A 190 -8.11 -10.33 -8.55
C ASP A 190 -7.10 -9.37 -9.20
N LEU A 191 -6.12 -8.90 -8.45
CA LEU A 191 -5.06 -8.02 -8.96
C LEU A 191 -3.96 -8.82 -9.65
N GLU A 192 -3.71 -10.04 -9.19
CA GLU A 192 -2.78 -10.97 -9.83
C GLU A 192 -3.33 -11.49 -11.17
N ALA A 193 -4.66 -11.61 -11.30
CA ALA A 193 -5.33 -11.91 -12.56
C ALA A 193 -5.42 -10.71 -13.53
N ASP A 194 -5.12 -9.49 -13.07
CA ASP A 194 -5.14 -8.28 -13.90
C ASP A 194 -3.79 -8.09 -14.63
N PRO A 195 -3.72 -8.30 -15.96
CA PRO A 195 -2.47 -8.17 -16.70
C PRO A 195 -1.92 -6.73 -16.72
N VAL A 196 -2.78 -5.71 -16.61
CA VAL A 196 -2.33 -4.30 -16.57
C VAL A 196 -1.61 -4.03 -15.25
N VAL A 197 -2.18 -4.49 -14.14
CA VAL A 197 -1.58 -4.34 -12.80
C VAL A 197 -0.27 -5.12 -12.71
N MET A 198 -0.25 -6.34 -13.21
CA MET A 198 0.95 -7.18 -13.15
C MET A 198 2.05 -6.69 -14.11
N TRP A 199 1.69 -6.15 -15.27
CA TRP A 199 2.63 -5.47 -16.15
C TRP A 199 3.25 -4.25 -15.47
N GLN A 200 2.43 -3.42 -14.83
CA GLN A 200 2.92 -2.24 -14.11
C GLN A 200 3.86 -2.66 -12.97
N LYS A 201 3.48 -3.65 -12.15
CA LYS A 201 4.30 -4.17 -11.06
C LYS A 201 5.67 -4.65 -11.54
N ARG A 202 5.72 -5.39 -12.67
CA ARG A 202 6.96 -5.93 -13.24
C ARG A 202 7.87 -4.83 -13.80
N ASN A 203 7.30 -3.79 -14.38
CA ASN A 203 8.03 -2.74 -15.08
C ASN A 203 8.18 -1.45 -14.27
N PHE A 204 7.66 -1.39 -13.05
CA PHE A 204 7.54 -0.16 -12.27
C PHE A 204 8.86 0.57 -12.10
N GLY A 205 9.97 -0.16 -11.91
CA GLY A 205 11.31 0.41 -11.72
C GLY A 205 11.75 1.40 -12.78
N TRP A 206 11.60 1.04 -14.06
CA TRP A 206 11.99 1.91 -15.17
C TRP A 206 10.79 2.74 -15.69
N PHE A 207 9.58 2.19 -15.59
CA PHE A 207 8.38 2.85 -16.11
C PHE A 207 7.99 4.08 -15.29
N MET A 208 8.15 4.01 -13.97
CA MET A 208 7.85 5.12 -13.07
C MET A 208 8.64 6.39 -13.39
N PRO A 209 9.99 6.38 -13.46
CA PRO A 209 10.74 7.61 -13.71
C PRO A 209 10.48 8.16 -15.11
N VAL A 210 10.23 7.29 -16.10
CA VAL A 210 9.87 7.71 -17.45
C VAL A 210 8.53 8.46 -17.44
N VAL A 211 7.52 7.96 -16.71
CA VAL A 211 6.21 8.61 -16.68
C VAL A 211 6.20 9.84 -15.79
N ALA A 212 6.89 9.82 -14.65
CA ALA A 212 6.82 10.89 -13.65
C ALA A 212 7.72 12.11 -13.96
N PHE A 213 8.77 11.95 -14.77
CA PHE A 213 9.77 12.99 -15.01
C PHE A 213 10.01 13.34 -16.50
N PHE A 214 9.33 12.69 -17.45
CA PHE A 214 9.22 13.15 -18.85
C PHE A 214 7.84 13.72 -19.13
#